data_AF-A0A969T159-F1
#
_entry.id   AF-A0A969T159-F1
#
_cell.length_a   1.000
_cell.length_b   1.000
_cell.length_c   1.000
_cell.angle_alpha   90.00
_cell.angle_beta   90.00
_cell.angle_gamma   90.00
#
_symmetry.space_group_name_H-M   'P 1'
#
loop_
_entity.id
_entity.type
_entity.pdbx_description
1 polymer ?
#
loop_
_entity_poly.entity_id
_entity_poly.type
_entity_poly.pdbx_seq_one_letter_code
_entity_poly.pdbx_strand_id
1 'polypeptide(L)'
;MALVTLDEFNSKSANPISSTQIKGFSVHSDLIAGTLTNKTEEKIGTVSNVLVNDAGQIQYIVVDLGNSPSGREVMLPAERARVDADHQCVYASALTKEDAEQLPTFDTQMRSL
;
A
#
# COMPACT_ATOMS: atom_id res chain seq x y z
N MET A 1 -16.50 -7.33 -8.94
CA MET A 1 -15.88 -7.69 -7.65
C MET A 1 -15.86 -6.43 -6.81
N ALA A 2 -16.43 -6.45 -5.61
CA ALA A 2 -16.36 -5.32 -4.68
C ALA A 2 -15.06 -5.42 -3.87
N LEU A 3 -14.36 -4.29 -3.72
CA LEU A 3 -13.22 -4.15 -2.82
C LEU A 3 -13.73 -3.54 -1.53
N VAL A 4 -13.31 -4.11 -0.40
CA VAL A 4 -13.63 -3.60 0.93
C VAL A 4 -12.35 -3.34 1.71
N THR A 5 -12.42 -2.43 2.67
CA THR A 5 -11.28 -2.22 3.56
C THR A 5 -11.08 -3.43 4.46
N LEU A 6 -9.85 -3.68 4.86
CA LEU A 6 -9.52 -4.77 5.77
C LEU A 6 -10.28 -4.68 7.10
N ASP A 7 -10.55 -3.46 7.58
CA ASP A 7 -11.35 -3.21 8.77
C ASP A 7 -12.79 -3.69 8.61
N GLU A 8 -13.44 -3.30 7.51
CA GLU A 8 -14.80 -3.75 7.18
C GLU A 8 -14.89 -5.26 6.96
N PHE A 9 -13.89 -5.85 6.30
CA PHE A 9 -13.81 -7.30 6.13
C PHE A 9 -13.72 -8.00 7.49
N ASN A 10 -12.80 -7.57 8.36
CA ASN A 10 -12.60 -8.17 9.69
C ASN A 10 -13.82 -7.98 10.61
N SER A 11 -14.56 -6.87 10.47
CA SER A 11 -15.80 -6.64 11.21
C SER A 11 -16.91 -7.63 10.83
N LYS A 12 -16.90 -8.12 9.58
CA LYS A 12 -17.95 -8.98 9.02
C LYS A 12 -17.54 -10.45 8.87
N SER A 13 -16.25 -10.77 8.96
CA SER A 13 -15.70 -12.12 8.79
C SER A 13 -15.50 -12.83 10.12
N ALA A 14 -15.85 -14.13 10.17
CA ALA A 14 -15.54 -14.99 11.31
C ALA A 14 -14.05 -15.34 11.43
N ASN A 15 -13.26 -15.10 10.38
CA ASN A 15 -11.81 -15.33 10.34
C ASN A 15 -11.11 -14.00 9.99
N PRO A 16 -10.64 -13.24 10.99
CA PRO A 16 -9.94 -11.99 10.75
C PRO A 16 -8.54 -12.22 10.17
N ILE A 17 -8.12 -11.35 9.25
CA ILE A 17 -6.80 -11.43 8.63
C ILE A 17 -5.82 -10.58 9.44
N SER A 18 -4.68 -11.17 9.82
CA SER A 18 -3.63 -10.52 10.62
C SER A 18 -2.87 -9.40 9.89
N SER A 19 -3.13 -9.19 8.60
CA SER A 19 -2.52 -8.14 7.79
C SER A 19 -2.79 -6.72 8.30
N THR A 20 -3.63 -6.51 9.32
CA THR A 20 -3.75 -5.22 10.01
C THR A 20 -2.40 -4.77 10.58
N GLN A 21 -1.48 -5.68 10.89
CA GLN A 21 -0.17 -5.35 11.46
C GLN A 21 0.72 -4.50 10.54
N ILE A 22 0.46 -4.47 9.23
CA ILE A 22 1.27 -3.66 8.30
C ILE A 22 0.85 -2.19 8.24
N LYS A 23 -0.27 -1.81 8.90
CA LYS A 23 -0.64 -0.40 9.03
C LYS A 23 0.46 0.35 9.79
N GLY A 24 0.88 1.49 9.26
CA GLY A 24 2.00 2.27 9.80
C GLY A 24 3.38 1.85 9.30
N PHE A 25 3.49 0.77 8.50
CA PHE A 25 4.78 0.40 7.90
C PHE A 25 5.21 1.47 6.90
N SER A 26 6.52 1.76 6.87
CA SER A 26 7.06 2.69 5.87
C SER A 26 7.15 2.01 4.51
N VAL A 27 6.73 2.73 3.47
CA VAL A 27 6.80 2.24 2.09
C VAL A 27 8.03 2.83 1.42
N HIS A 28 8.92 1.97 0.92
CA HIS A 28 10.17 2.33 0.26
C HIS A 28 10.17 1.87 -1.19
N SER A 29 10.84 2.59 -2.07
CA SER A 29 11.12 2.11 -3.43
C SER A 29 12.16 0.99 -3.40
N ASP A 30 11.92 -0.11 -4.14
CA ASP A 30 12.93 -1.15 -4.39
C ASP A 30 13.77 -0.86 -5.65
N LEU A 31 13.57 0.29 -6.31
CA LEU A 31 14.34 0.63 -7.49
C LEU A 31 15.81 0.87 -7.13
N ILE A 32 16.67 0.14 -7.84
CA ILE A 32 18.11 0.36 -7.79
C ILE A 32 18.39 1.58 -8.67
N ALA A 33 18.52 2.77 -8.08
CA ALA A 33 19.04 3.92 -8.81
C ALA A 33 20.44 3.52 -9.34
N GLY A 34 20.65 3.68 -10.65
CA GLY A 34 21.75 3.11 -11.44
C GLY A 34 23.18 3.56 -11.10
N THR A 35 23.47 3.96 -9.86
CA THR A 35 24.81 4.15 -9.35
C THR A 35 25.13 3.02 -8.40
N LEU A 36 26.04 2.16 -8.84
CA LEU A 36 26.67 1.09 -8.09
C LEU A 36 26.85 1.51 -6.61
N THR A 37 26.33 0.69 -5.70
CA THR A 37 26.56 0.63 -4.22
C THR A 37 25.56 1.20 -3.23
N ASN A 38 24.53 1.99 -3.59
CA ASN A 38 23.48 2.36 -2.62
C ASN A 38 22.08 1.99 -3.14
N LYS A 39 21.47 0.95 -2.56
CA LYS A 39 20.00 0.83 -2.53
C LYS A 39 19.51 2.10 -1.86
N THR A 40 19.10 3.08 -2.65
CA THR A 40 18.50 4.29 -2.10
C THR A 40 17.06 3.90 -1.86
N GLU A 41 16.78 3.34 -0.67
CA GLU A 41 15.44 2.96 -0.23
C GLU A 41 14.64 4.25 -0.01
N GLU A 42 14.31 4.94 -1.10
CA GLU A 42 13.57 6.19 -1.07
C GLU A 42 12.22 5.95 -0.41
N LYS A 43 11.97 6.65 0.70
CA LYS A 43 10.68 6.58 1.37
C LYS A 43 9.63 7.26 0.51
N ILE A 44 8.69 6.46 0.01
CA ILE A 44 7.55 6.89 -0.77
C ILE A 44 6.46 7.42 0.17
N GLY A 45 6.18 6.70 1.26
CA GLY A 45 5.06 7.02 2.14
C GLY A 45 4.91 6.06 3.32
N THR A 46 3.69 5.97 3.85
CA THR A 46 3.34 5.09 4.98
C THR A 46 2.04 4.33 4.66
N VAL A 47 1.96 3.06 5.03
CA VAL A 47 0.74 2.28 4.84
C VAL A 47 -0.37 2.82 5.75
N SER A 48 -1.44 3.33 5.16
CA SER A 48 -2.62 3.83 5.86
C SER A 48 -3.70 2.73 6.00
N ASN A 49 -3.95 2.00 4.91
CA ASN A 49 -4.98 0.95 4.90
C ASN A 49 -4.67 -0.18 3.90
N VAL A 50 -5.48 -1.22 3.92
CA VAL A 50 -5.37 -2.37 3.00
C VAL A 50 -6.75 -2.69 2.44
N LEU A 51 -6.84 -2.91 1.13
CA LEU A 51 -8.06 -3.31 0.44
C LEU A 51 -7.99 -4.79 0.08
N VAL A 52 -9.06 -5.50 0.43
CA VAL A 52 -9.21 -6.92 0.18
C VAL A 52 -10.43 -7.20 -0.69
N ASN A 53 -10.40 -8.33 -1.39
CA ASN A 53 -11.58 -8.85 -2.08
C ASN A 53 -12.49 -9.63 -1.10
N ASP A 54 -13.65 -10.07 -1.58
CA ASP A 54 -14.61 -10.88 -0.80
C ASP A 54 -14.02 -12.20 -0.26
N ALA A 55 -12.99 -12.73 -0.91
CA ALA A 55 -12.26 -13.92 -0.45
C ALA A 55 -11.20 -13.61 0.61
N GLY A 56 -11.03 -12.35 1.01
CA GLY A 56 -10.02 -11.91 1.98
C GLY A 56 -8.60 -11.81 1.42
N GLN A 57 -8.42 -11.82 0.10
CA GLN A 57 -7.11 -11.64 -0.52
C GLN A 57 -6.80 -10.15 -0.66
N ILE A 58 -5.56 -9.78 -0.32
CA ILE A 58 -5.07 -8.41 -0.43
C ILE A 58 -4.88 -8.06 -1.90
N GLN A 59 -5.61 -7.05 -2.38
CA GLN A 59 -5.55 -6.57 -3.76
C GLN A 59 -4.75 -5.27 -3.85
N TYR A 60 -4.95 -4.36 -2.88
CA TYR A 60 -4.27 -3.06 -2.86
C TYR A 60 -3.86 -2.68 -1.43
N ILE A 61 -2.78 -1.92 -1.34
CA ILE A 61 -2.30 -1.27 -0.13
C ILE A 61 -2.48 0.23 -0.34
N VAL A 62 -3.18 0.87 0.58
CA VAL A 62 -3.40 2.31 0.58
C VAL A 62 -2.20 2.97 1.26
N VAL A 63 -1.48 3.79 0.51
CA VAL A 63 -0.25 4.46 0.94
C VAL A 63 -0.50 5.95 1.07
N ASP A 64 -0.32 6.48 2.28
CA ASP A 64 -0.28 7.91 2.54
C ASP A 64 1.07 8.47 2.07
N LEU A 65 1.01 9.37 1.09
CA LEU A 65 2.18 10.08 0.56
C LEU A 65 2.43 11.41 1.30
N GLY A 66 1.69 11.71 2.37
CA GLY A 66 1.77 12.94 3.15
C GLY A 66 1.54 14.20 2.31
N ASN A 67 2.47 15.16 2.43
CA ASN A 67 2.43 16.49 1.78
C ASN A 67 2.69 16.49 0.26
N SER A 68 2.38 15.40 -0.44
CA SER A 68 2.60 15.28 -1.88
C SER A 68 1.52 16.03 -2.68
N PRO A 69 1.86 16.66 -3.84
CA PRO A 69 0.93 17.44 -4.66
C PRO A 69 -0.30 16.66 -5.16
N SER A 70 -0.20 15.34 -5.37
CA SER A 70 -1.34 14.48 -5.73
C SER A 70 -2.36 14.31 -4.61
N GLY A 71 -1.99 14.65 -3.36
CA GLY A 71 -2.93 14.90 -2.27
C GLY A 71 -3.87 13.75 -1.92
N ARG A 72 -3.33 12.73 -1.24
CA ARG A 72 -3.75 12.26 0.11
C ARG A 72 -3.37 10.80 0.30
N GLU A 73 -3.88 9.88 -0.49
CA GLU A 73 -3.55 8.46 -0.37
C GLU A 73 -3.63 7.78 -1.73
N VAL A 74 -2.69 6.89 -2.06
CA VAL A 74 -2.65 6.20 -3.34
C VAL A 74 -2.80 4.70 -3.19
N MET A 75 -3.34 4.04 -4.21
CA MET A 75 -3.60 2.60 -4.22
C MET A 75 -2.43 1.86 -4.89
N LEU A 76 -1.58 1.24 -4.07
CA LEU A 76 -0.49 0.38 -4.53
C LEU A 76 -1.00 -1.06 -4.74
N PRO A 77 -0.90 -1.65 -5.94
CA PRO A 77 -1.26 -3.05 -6.15
C PRO A 77 -0.38 -3.97 -5.28
N ALA A 78 -1.00 -4.94 -4.62
CA ALA A 78 -0.29 -5.87 -3.72
C ALA A 78 0.78 -6.68 -4.47
N GLU A 79 0.58 -6.96 -5.75
CA GLU A 79 1.55 -7.63 -6.63
C GLU A 79 2.86 -6.85 -6.79
N ARG A 80 2.80 -5.53 -6.63
CA ARG A 80 3.96 -4.62 -6.67
C ARG A 80 4.43 -4.24 -5.27
N ALA A 81 3.89 -4.84 -4.22
CA ALA A 81 4.25 -4.56 -2.85
C ALA A 81 4.84 -5.81 -2.18
N ARG A 82 6.07 -5.70 -1.71
CA ARG A 82 6.73 -6.74 -0.93
C ARG A 82 6.77 -6.32 0.54
N VAL A 83 6.02 -7.02 1.38
CA VAL A 83 6.01 -6.78 2.82
C VAL A 83 7.25 -7.43 3.44
N ASP A 84 8.03 -6.64 4.16
CA ASP A 84 9.13 -7.11 4.99
C ASP A 84 8.72 -6.97 6.47
N ALA A 85 8.32 -8.09 7.06
CA ALA A 85 7.86 -8.12 8.45
C ALA A 85 9.01 -7.99 9.46
N ASP A 86 10.25 -8.29 9.06
CA ASP A 86 11.43 -8.22 9.92
C ASP A 86 11.83 -6.76 10.15
N HIS A 87 11.82 -5.95 9.08
CA HIS A 87 12.15 -4.52 9.11
C HIS A 87 10.94 -3.60 9.25
N GLN A 88 9.74 -4.16 9.35
CA GLN A 88 8.47 -3.41 9.46
C GLN A 88 8.28 -2.39 8.33
N CYS A 89 8.65 -2.77 7.11
CA CYS A 89 8.58 -1.92 5.92
C CYS A 89 7.95 -2.65 4.73
N VAL A 90 7.52 -1.89 3.73
CA VAL A 90 6.97 -2.41 2.49
C VAL A 90 7.80 -1.86 1.34
N TYR A 91 8.28 -2.75 0.48
CA TYR A 91 9.03 -2.39 -0.71
C TYR A 91 8.11 -2.35 -1.93
N ALA A 92 7.98 -1.17 -2.55
CA ALA A 92 7.31 -0.99 -3.82
C ALA A 92 8.24 -1.44 -4.96
N SER A 93 7.93 -2.59 -5.55
CA SER A 93 8.71 -3.19 -6.63
C SER A 93 8.56 -2.38 -7.91
N ALA A 94 9.70 -1.97 -8.46
CA ALA A 94 9.80 -1.21 -9.69
C ALA A 94 8.95 0.08 -9.72
N LEU A 95 8.89 0.83 -8.61
CA LEU A 95 8.06 2.03 -8.46
C LEU A 95 8.88 3.13 -7.80
N THR A 96 9.05 4.29 -8.45
CA THR A 96 9.59 5.49 -7.82
C THR A 96 8.52 6.21 -6.99
N LYS A 97 8.91 7.20 -6.18
CA LYS A 97 7.94 8.09 -5.55
C LYS A 97 7.08 8.84 -6.57
N GLU A 98 7.67 9.30 -7.67
CA GLU A 98 6.94 10.00 -8.75
C GLU A 98 5.91 9.09 -9.43
N ASP A 99 6.28 7.82 -9.69
CA ASP A 99 5.34 6.81 -10.20
C ASP A 99 4.20 6.56 -9.20
N ALA A 100 4.50 6.56 -7.90
CA ALA A 100 3.50 6.36 -6.86
C ALA A 100 2.51 7.51 -6.81
N GLU A 101 2.94 8.74 -7.10
CA GLU A 101 2.07 9.92 -7.20
C GLU A 101 1.13 9.89 -8.41
N GLN A 102 1.45 9.08 -9.44
CA GLN A 102 0.58 8.85 -10.61
C GLN A 102 -0.40 7.70 -10.41
N LEU A 103 -0.30 6.95 -9.31
CA LEU A 103 -1.24 5.87 -9.00
C LEU A 103 -2.65 6.42 -8.73
N PRO A 104 -3.69 5.59 -8.93
CA PRO A 104 -5.05 5.97 -8.59
C PRO A 104 -5.14 6.40 -7.13
N THR A 105 -5.67 7.60 -6.90
CA THR A 105 -5.94 8.10 -5.55
C THR A 105 -7.02 7.24 -4.92
N PHE A 106 -6.83 6.88 -3.65
CA PHE A 106 -7.87 6.21 -2.87
C PHE A 106 -8.97 7.22 -2.55
N ASP A 107 -10.04 7.21 -3.34
CA ASP A 107 -11.21 8.04 -3.08
C ASP A 107 -12.22 7.27 -2.22
N THR A 108 -12.46 7.78 -1.01
CA THR A 108 -13.44 7.19 -0.07
C THR A 108 -14.87 7.19 -0.61
N GLN A 109 -15.16 7.90 -1.72
CA GLN A 109 -16.45 7.84 -2.41
C GLN A 109 -16.63 6.61 -3.33
N MET A 110 -15.63 5.73 -3.50
CA MET A 110 -15.80 4.40 -4.11
C MET A 110 -16.55 3.40 -3.19
N ARG A 111 -17.38 3.88 -2.27
CA ARG A 111 -18.08 3.09 -1.25
C ARG A 111 -19.41 2.49 -1.74
N SER A 112 -19.76 2.65 -3.01
CA SER A 112 -21.02 2.16 -3.54
C SER A 112 -20.94 1.85 -5.03
N LEU A 113 -21.16 0.59 -5.40
CA LEU A 113 -22.06 0.16 -6.49
C LEU A 113 -22.38 -1.34 -6.30
#